data_AF-A0A0S7YHF4-F1
#
_entry.id   AF-A0A0S7YHF4-F1
#
_cell.length_a   1.000
_cell.length_b   1.000
_cell.length_c   1.000
_cell.angle_alpha   90.00
_cell.angle_beta   90.00
_cell.angle_gamma   90.00
#
_symmetry.space_group_name_H-M   'P 1'
#
loop_
_entity.id
_entity.type
_entity.pdbx_description
1 polymer ?
#
loop_
_entity_poly.entity_id
_entity_poly.type
_entity_poly.pdbx_seq_one_letter_code
_entity_poly.pdbx_strand_id
1 'polypeptide(L)'
;MEIIEYKTRSLILAVAILFLSCTQQTYDPHLLEYLKAEKDLRTRITEEQGLNDSLRVLQQHYKINKERELSKLKKNPEAWLQLIKDINIEE
;
A
#
# COMPACT_ATOMS: atom_id res chain seq x y z
N MET A 1 16.58 -5.34 46.28
CA MET A 1 15.76 -6.07 45.30
C MET A 1 15.06 -5.10 44.33
N GLU A 2 15.65 -3.92 44.06
CA GLU A 2 15.01 -2.87 43.22
C GLU A 2 15.66 -2.74 41.83
N ILE A 3 16.92 -3.18 41.70
CA ILE A 3 17.70 -3.09 40.45
C ILE A 3 17.11 -4.00 39.34
N ILE A 4 16.51 -5.13 39.73
CA ILE A 4 15.91 -6.09 38.80
C ILE A 4 14.61 -5.54 38.21
N GLU A 5 13.80 -4.84 39.01
CA GLU A 5 12.55 -4.20 38.58
C GLU A 5 12.78 -3.05 37.60
N TYR A 6 13.83 -2.24 37.82
CA TYR A 6 14.14 -1.14 36.91
C TYR A 6 14.57 -1.64 35.53
N LYS A 7 15.36 -2.72 35.49
CA LYS A 7 15.86 -3.33 34.26
C LYS A 7 14.74 -3.96 33.43
N THR A 8 13.76 -4.61 34.08
CA THR A 8 12.59 -5.17 33.39
C THR A 8 11.66 -4.08 32.86
N ARG A 9 11.40 -3.01 33.61
CA ARG A 9 10.60 -1.87 33.13
C ARG A 9 11.23 -1.15 31.93
N SER A 10 12.54 -0.93 31.95
CA SER A 10 13.27 -0.34 30.83
C SER A 10 13.25 -1.22 29.57
N LEU A 11 13.32 -2.54 29.74
CA LEU A 11 13.21 -3.50 28.62
C LEU A 11 11.80 -3.49 27.99
N ILE A 12 10.76 -3.44 28.82
CA ILE A 12 9.36 -3.38 28.34
C ILE A 12 9.11 -2.08 27.56
N LEU A 13 9.62 -0.95 28.05
CA LEU A 13 9.54 0.34 27.35
C LEU A 13 10.28 0.32 26.01
N ALA A 14 11.49 -0.24 25.97
CA ALA A 14 12.26 -0.37 24.73
C ALA A 14 11.55 -1.25 23.69
N VAL A 15 10.96 -2.37 24.12
CA VAL A 15 10.18 -3.26 23.25
C VAL A 15 8.90 -2.56 22.77
N ALA A 16 8.19 -1.83 23.64
CA ALA A 16 7.00 -1.06 23.24
C ALA A 16 7.32 0.04 22.22
N ILE A 17 8.45 0.74 22.37
CA ILE A 17 8.92 1.75 21.41
C ILE A 17 9.31 1.10 20.06
N LEU A 18 9.92 -0.09 20.09
CA LEU A 18 10.19 -0.89 18.89
C LEU A 18 8.90 -1.34 18.18
N PHE A 19 7.85 -1.70 18.93
CA PHE A 19 6.53 -2.02 18.36
C PHE A 19 5.82 -0.78 17.79
N LEU A 20 5.94 0.39 18.43
CA LEU A 20 5.36 1.65 17.95
C LEU A 20 6.06 2.20 16.70
N SER A 21 7.34 1.89 16.50
CA SER A 21 8.11 2.34 15.34
C SER A 21 7.86 1.50 14.07
N CYS A 22 7.11 0.39 14.18
CA CYS A 22 6.87 -0.55 13.07
C CYS A 22 5.55 -0.32 12.30
N THR A 23 4.72 0.68 12.64
CA THR A 23 3.37 0.81 12.06
C THR A 23 3.17 2.00 11.12
N GLN A 24 4.24 2.65 10.65
CA GLN A 24 4.12 3.61 9.54
C GLN A 24 4.46 2.93 8.22
N GLN A 25 3.53 2.12 7.72
CA GLN A 25 3.62 1.62 6.36
C GLN A 25 2.66 2.43 5.48
N THR A 26 3.28 3.39 4.82
CA THR A 26 2.71 4.44 3.97
C THR A 26 1.90 3.85 2.83
N TYR A 27 0.62 4.20 2.83
CA TYR A 27 -0.28 4.15 1.69
C TYR A 27 0.24 5.10 0.59
N ASP A 28 0.35 4.61 -0.65
CA ASP A 28 0.79 5.42 -1.80
C ASP A 28 -0.44 5.92 -2.58
N PRO A 29 -0.75 7.23 -2.55
CA PRO A 29 -1.93 7.78 -3.22
C PRO A 29 -1.88 7.62 -4.75
N HIS A 30 -0.69 7.51 -5.35
CA HIS A 30 -0.57 7.32 -6.80
C HIS A 30 -1.03 5.93 -7.26
N LEU A 31 -0.99 4.94 -6.38
CA LEU A 31 -1.51 3.61 -6.68
C LEU A 31 -3.03 3.62 -6.83
N LEU A 32 -3.73 4.39 -5.98
CA LEU A 32 -5.18 4.55 -6.08
C LEU A 32 -5.56 5.22 -7.41
N GLU A 33 -4.91 6.33 -7.75
CA GLU A 33 -5.16 7.06 -8.99
C GLU A 33 -4.91 6.19 -10.23
N TYR A 34 -3.81 5.43 -10.22
CA TYR A 34 -3.51 4.46 -11.27
C TYR A 34 -4.63 3.41 -11.42
N LEU A 35 -5.13 2.84 -10.33
CA LEU A 35 -6.18 1.81 -10.37
C LEU A 35 -7.51 2.35 -10.89
N LYS A 36 -7.87 3.59 -10.52
CA LYS A 36 -9.06 4.27 -11.06
C LYS A 36 -8.95 4.49 -12.56
N ALA A 37 -7.79 4.99 -13.01
CA ALA A 37 -7.54 5.21 -14.43
C ALA A 37 -7.47 3.90 -15.22
N GLU A 38 -6.92 2.81 -14.67
CA GLU A 38 -6.95 1.48 -15.29
C GLU A 38 -8.38 0.96 -15.44
N LYS A 39 -9.24 1.14 -14.43
CA LYS A 39 -10.65 0.74 -14.48
C LYS A 39 -11.38 1.47 -15.61
N ASP A 40 -11.23 2.79 -15.71
CA ASP A 40 -11.85 3.60 -16.76
C ASP A 40 -11.28 3.29 -18.17
N LEU A 41 -9.99 2.95 -18.26
CA LEU A 41 -9.38 2.55 -19.53
C LEU A 41 -9.94 1.20 -20.04
N ARG A 42 -10.15 0.24 -19.13
CA ARG A 42 -10.73 -1.08 -19.44
C ARG A 42 -12.20 -1.00 -19.86
N THR A 43 -12.96 0.01 -19.42
CA THR A 43 -14.35 0.19 -19.86
C THR A 43 -14.42 0.83 -21.25
N ARG A 44 -13.42 1.63 -21.63
CA ARG A 44 -13.38 2.35 -22.91
C ARG A 44 -12.75 1.55 -24.05
N ILE A 45 -11.72 0.75 -23.78
CA ILE A 45 -10.97 0.03 -24.81
C ILE A 45 -11.34 -1.45 -24.80
N THR A 46 -12.02 -1.91 -25.85
CA THR A 46 -12.44 -3.31 -26.01
C THR A 46 -11.36 -4.18 -26.66
N GLU A 47 -10.43 -3.57 -27.40
CA GLU A 47 -9.35 -4.28 -28.09
C GLU A 47 -8.15 -4.52 -27.16
N GLU A 48 -7.77 -5.80 -27.01
CA GLU A 48 -6.77 -6.24 -26.04
C GLU A 48 -5.38 -5.63 -26.26
N GLN A 49 -4.96 -5.46 -27.53
CA GLN A 49 -3.65 -4.92 -27.86
C GLN A 49 -3.55 -3.43 -27.53
N GLY A 50 -4.56 -2.63 -27.91
CA GLY A 50 -4.63 -1.21 -27.58
C GLY A 50 -4.75 -0.95 -26.07
N LEU A 51 -5.42 -1.85 -25.34
CA LEU A 51 -5.52 -1.79 -23.89
C LEU A 51 -4.16 -2.00 -23.23
N ASN A 52 -3.40 -3.01 -23.65
CA ASN A 52 -2.08 -3.32 -23.07
C ASN A 52 -1.07 -2.19 -23.29
N ASP A 53 -1.03 -1.59 -24.48
CA ASP A 53 -0.17 -0.44 -24.74
C ASP A 53 -0.56 0.77 -23.89
N SER A 54 -1.86 1.04 -23.78
CA SER A 54 -2.37 2.14 -22.97
C SER A 54 -2.10 1.94 -21.48
N LEU A 55 -2.22 0.70 -20.96
CA LEU A 55 -1.88 0.36 -19.59
C LEU A 55 -0.38 0.57 -19.30
N ARG A 56 0.49 0.23 -20.25
CA ARG A 56 1.94 0.45 -20.11
C ARG A 56 2.27 1.94 -20.02
N VAL A 57 1.65 2.77 -20.85
CA VAL A 57 1.80 4.24 -20.78
C VAL A 57 1.28 4.75 -19.43
N LEU A 58 0.15 4.24 -18.97
CA LEU A 58 -0.45 4.62 -17.69
C LEU A 58 0.48 4.30 -16.50
N GLN A 59 1.07 3.10 -16.48
CA GLN A 59 2.05 2.70 -15.45
C GLN A 59 3.27 3.63 -15.44
N GLN A 60 3.78 4.03 -16.61
CA GLN A 60 4.88 4.97 -16.70
C GLN A 60 4.50 6.36 -16.20
N HIS A 61 3.29 6.83 -16.55
CA HIS A 61 2.79 8.14 -16.14
C HIS A 61 2.71 8.27 -14.61
N TYR A 62 2.10 7.29 -13.95
CA TYR A 62 1.99 7.25 -12.48
C TYR A 62 3.26 6.71 -11.79
N LYS A 63 4.30 6.36 -12.55
CA LYS A 63 5.55 5.74 -12.06
C LYS A 63 5.31 4.51 -11.20
N ILE A 64 4.24 3.78 -11.49
CA ILE A 64 3.84 2.58 -10.76
C ILE A 64 4.56 1.38 -11.36
N ASN A 65 5.23 0.63 -10.50
CA ASN A 65 5.67 -0.72 -10.81
C ASN A 65 4.71 -1.70 -10.12
N LYS A 66 3.88 -2.38 -10.91
CA LYS A 66 2.80 -3.24 -10.41
C LYS A 66 3.33 -4.33 -9.48
N GLU A 67 4.42 -4.99 -9.84
CA GLU A 67 5.00 -6.08 -9.05
C GLU A 67 5.49 -5.58 -7.70
N ARG A 68 6.13 -4.40 -7.69
CA ARG A 68 6.62 -3.75 -6.48
C ARG A 68 5.47 -3.33 -5.57
N GLU A 69 4.44 -2.68 -6.10
CA GLU A 69 3.29 -2.23 -5.31
C GLU A 69 2.51 -3.42 -4.75
N LEU A 70 2.29 -4.48 -5.54
CA LEU A 70 1.69 -5.71 -5.06
C LEU A 70 2.52 -6.38 -3.96
N SER A 71 3.85 -6.33 -4.05
CA SER A 71 4.73 -6.88 -3.01
C SER A 71 4.64 -6.10 -1.68
N LYS A 72 4.45 -4.78 -1.74
CA LYS A 72 4.23 -3.93 -0.56
C LYS A 72 2.88 -4.25 0.08
N LEU A 73 1.84 -4.35 -0.74
CA LEU A 73 0.50 -4.71 -0.30
C LEU A 73 0.47 -6.12 0.32
N LYS A 74 1.13 -7.10 -0.28
CA LYS A 74 1.25 -8.47 0.30
C LYS A 74 1.87 -8.49 1.70
N LYS A 75 2.81 -7.59 1.97
CA LYS A 75 3.46 -7.47 3.28
C LYS A 75 2.63 -6.69 4.31
N ASN A 76 1.65 -5.90 3.86
CA ASN A 76 0.78 -5.11 4.72
C ASN A 76 -0.71 -5.32 4.36
N PRO A 77 -1.40 -6.26 5.02
CA PRO A 77 -2.82 -6.50 4.78
C PRO A 77 -3.72 -5.31 5.16
N GLU A 78 -3.29 -4.39 6.02
CA GLU A 78 -4.07 -3.21 6.40
C GLU A 78 -4.10 -2.17 5.26
N ALA A 79 -2.99 -2.01 4.54
CA ALA A 79 -2.93 -1.15 3.35
C ALA A 79 -3.84 -1.67 2.23
N TRP A 80 -4.00 -2.99 2.10
CA TRP A 80 -5.00 -3.61 1.22
C TRP A 80 -6.42 -3.18 1.58
N LEU A 81 -6.78 -3.23 2.87
CA LEU A 81 -8.11 -2.86 3.34
C LEU A 81 -8.41 -1.38 3.08
N GLN A 82 -7.42 -0.51 3.27
CA GLN A 82 -7.57 0.92 3.00
C GLN A 82 -7.75 1.18 1.50
N LEU A 83 -6.94 0.55 0.65
CA LEU A 83 -7.05 0.67 -0.80
C LEU A 83 -8.41 0.19 -1.32
N ILE A 84 -8.95 -0.92 -0.80
CA ILE A 84 -10.28 -1.40 -1.18
C ILE A 84 -11.37 -0.40 -0.75
N LYS A 85 -11.30 0.14 0.46
CA LYS A 85 -12.25 1.15 0.93
C LYS A 85 -12.25 2.38 0.03
N ASP A 86 -11.09 2.89 -0.32
CA ASP A 86 -10.97 4.11 -1.13
C ASP A 86 -11.41 3.91 -2.59
N ILE A 87 -11.34 2.68 -3.11
CA ILE A 87 -11.88 2.33 -4.43
C ILE A 87 -13.41 2.23 -4.40
N ASN A 88 -13.99 1.75 -3.30
CA ASN A 88 -15.42 1.39 -3.21
C ASN A 88 -16.31 2.51 -2.64
N ILE A 89 -15.74 3.61 -2.15
CA ILE A 89 -16.48 4.78 -1.65
C ILE A 89 -16.86 5.76 -2.80
N GLU A 90 -16.41 5.52 -4.03
CA GLU A 90 -16.80 6.31 -5.23
C GLU A 90 -17.97 5.69 -6.04
N GLU A 91 -18.95 5.08 -5.36
CA GLU A 91 -20.28 4.80 -5.94
C GLU A 91 -21.35 5.74 -5.37
#